data_AF-A0A669QWD1-F1
#
_entry.id   AF-A0A669QWD1-F1
#
_cell.length_a   1.000
_cell.length_b   1.000
_cell.length_c   1.000
_cell.angle_alpha   90.00
_cell.angle_beta   90.00
_cell.angle_gamma   90.00
#
_symmetry.space_group_name_H-M   'P 1'
#
loop_
_entity.id
_entity.type
_entity.pdbx_description
1 polymer ?
#
loop_
_entity_poly.entity_id
_entity_poly.type
_entity_poly.pdbx_seq_one_letter_code
_entity_poly.pdbx_strand_id
1 'polypeptide(L)'
;MRGRLTLAQINASLQILHAAAASKYKILHQNPKSMTSSIRSLYHRFREEETKETKGEIFVVEADLKEFTQVKMDRRFHAVLNVLRHCQRLREVRGARLVRYVLC
;
A
#
# COMPACT_ATOMS: atom_id res chain seq x y z
N MET A 1 -17.74 5.86 -11.14
CA MET A 1 -16.39 5.60 -10.57
C MET A 1 -15.61 6.89 -10.31
N ARG A 2 -15.49 7.82 -11.28
CA ARG A 2 -14.74 9.07 -11.06
C ARG A 2 -15.47 10.16 -10.24
N GLY A 3 -16.79 10.31 -10.37
CA GLY A 3 -17.51 11.40 -9.68
C GLY A 3 -16.88 12.77 -9.97
N ARG A 4 -16.62 13.57 -8.92
CA ARG A 4 -15.91 14.86 -8.98
C ARG A 4 -14.37 14.74 -8.90
N LEU A 5 -13.82 13.53 -8.97
CA LEU A 5 -12.37 13.33 -8.91
C LEU A 5 -11.71 13.81 -10.21
N THR A 6 -10.67 14.61 -10.08
CA THR A 6 -9.86 15.03 -11.23
C THR A 6 -8.76 14.02 -11.52
N LEU A 7 -8.23 14.01 -12.75
CA LEU A 7 -7.09 13.18 -13.10
C LEU A 7 -5.88 13.45 -12.21
N ALA A 8 -5.62 14.72 -11.89
CA ALA A 8 -4.54 15.12 -10.98
C ALA A 8 -4.71 14.49 -9.59
N GLN A 9 -5.93 14.44 -9.06
CA GLN A 9 -6.21 13.83 -7.76
C GLN A 9 -5.99 12.32 -7.78
N ILE A 10 -6.41 11.64 -8.86
CA ILE A 10 -6.20 10.20 -9.03
C ILE A 10 -4.69 9.89 -9.12
N ASN A 11 -3.97 10.63 -9.96
CA ASN A 11 -2.53 10.47 -10.13
C ASN A 11 -1.77 10.76 -8.83
N ALA A 12 -2.15 11.78 -8.08
CA ALA A 12 -1.55 12.08 -6.78
C ALA A 12 -1.73 10.92 -5.79
N SER A 13 -2.92 10.33 -5.70
CA SER A 13 -3.13 9.14 -4.85
C SER A 13 -2.34 7.93 -5.31
N LEU A 14 -2.18 7.73 -6.63
CA LEU A 14 -1.34 6.66 -7.16
C LEU A 14 0.13 6.85 -6.76
N GLN A 15 0.65 8.08 -6.85
CA GLN A 15 2.01 8.40 -6.39
C GLN A 15 2.20 8.14 -4.89
N ILE A 16 1.18 8.45 -4.07
CA ILE A 16 1.19 8.14 -2.63
C ILE A 16 1.31 6.63 -2.38
N LEU A 17 0.54 5.81 -3.12
CA LEU A 17 0.62 4.35 -3.01
C LEU A 17 2.01 3.83 -3.41
N HIS A 18 2.58 4.33 -4.51
CA HIS A 18 3.95 3.96 -4.93
C HIS A 18 5.01 4.39 -3.91
N ALA A 19 4.89 5.58 -3.32
CA ALA A 19 5.82 6.06 -2.30
C ALA A 19 5.79 5.20 -1.03
N ALA A 20 4.59 4.81 -0.56
CA ALA A 20 4.44 3.90 0.57
C ALA A 20 5.03 2.52 0.26
N ALA A 21 4.78 1.99 -0.95
CA ALA A 21 5.37 0.73 -1.38
C ALA A 21 6.90 0.81 -1.44
N ALA A 22 7.45 1.86 -2.04
CA ALA A 22 8.90 2.05 -2.11
C ALA A 22 9.55 2.06 -0.72
N SER A 23 8.94 2.76 0.25
CA SER A 23 9.41 2.76 1.65
C SER A 23 9.33 1.38 2.31
N LYS A 24 8.21 0.68 2.16
CA LYS A 24 8.02 -0.69 2.68
C LYS A 24 9.07 -1.67 2.13
N TYR A 25 9.22 -1.71 0.80
CA TYR A 25 10.11 -2.68 0.16
C TYR A 25 11.59 -2.30 0.32
N LYS A 26 11.91 -1.02 0.53
CA LYS A 26 13.26 -0.60 0.97
C LYS A 26 13.62 -1.23 2.32
N ILE A 27 12.69 -1.26 3.27
CA ILE A 27 12.89 -1.92 4.58
C ILE A 27 13.00 -3.44 4.41
N LEU A 28 12.13 -4.05 3.60
CA LEU A 28 12.18 -5.51 3.36
C LEU A 28 13.50 -5.99 2.73
N HIS A 29 14.14 -5.15 1.91
CA HIS A 29 15.44 -5.48 1.29
C HIS A 29 16.65 -5.10 2.15
N GLN A 30 16.47 -4.36 3.25
CA GLN A 30 17.57 -4.00 4.13
C GLN A 30 18.04 -5.22 4.95
N ASN A 31 19.33 -5.26 5.28
CA ASN A 31 19.88 -6.31 6.15
C ASN A 31 19.29 -6.20 7.57
N PRO A 32 18.66 -7.25 8.13
CA PRO A 32 18.04 -7.20 9.45
C PRO A 32 18.99 -6.81 10.59
N LYS A 33 20.29 -7.10 10.44
CA LYS A 33 21.32 -6.77 11.44
C LYS A 33 21.59 -5.27 11.56
N SER A 34 21.30 -4.48 10.52
CA SER A 34 21.50 -3.03 10.53
C SER A 34 20.25 -2.23 10.92
N MET A 35 19.12 -2.89 11.18
CA MET A 35 17.86 -2.24 11.50
C MET A 35 17.77 -1.83 12.97
N THR A 36 17.21 -0.64 13.22
CA THR A 36 16.76 -0.22 14.55
C THR A 36 15.58 -1.07 15.03
N SER A 37 15.23 -0.98 16.31
CA SER A 37 14.08 -1.70 16.89
C SER A 37 12.76 -1.37 16.18
N SER A 38 12.51 -0.10 15.86
CA SER A 38 11.31 0.36 15.15
C SER A 38 11.22 -0.22 13.74
N ILE A 39 12.31 -0.13 12.96
CA ILE A 39 12.37 -0.67 11.61
C ILE A 39 12.24 -2.20 11.62
N ARG A 40 12.81 -2.87 12.63
CA ARG A 40 12.69 -4.32 12.79
C ARG A 40 11.25 -4.74 13.10
N SER A 41 10.52 -3.98 13.92
CA SER A 41 9.09 -4.22 14.15
C SER A 41 8.26 -4.11 12.88
N LEU A 42 8.51 -3.07 12.05
CA LEU A 42 7.89 -2.93 10.74
C LEU A 42 8.25 -4.11 9.81
N TYR A 43 9.52 -4.52 9.77
CA TYR A 43 9.97 -5.65 8.98
C TYR A 43 9.22 -6.94 9.34
N HIS A 44 9.07 -7.24 10.63
CA HIS A 44 8.29 -8.41 11.08
C HIS A 44 6.82 -8.30 10.67
N ARG A 45 6.19 -7.14 10.88
CA ARG A 45 4.80 -6.90 10.44
C ARG A 45 4.65 -7.14 8.93
N PHE A 46 5.53 -6.59 8.09
CA PHE A 46 5.46 -6.79 6.64
C PHE A 46 5.57 -8.25 6.24
N ARG A 47 6.39 -9.04 6.95
CA ARG A 47 6.54 -10.47 6.71
C ARG A 47 5.31 -11.28 7.13
N GLU A 48 4.66 -10.89 8.22
CA GLU A 48 3.41 -11.51 8.70
C GLU A 48 2.21 -11.17 7.80
N GLU A 49 2.24 -10.00 7.18
CA GLU A 49 1.22 -9.59 6.22
C GLU A 49 1.32 -10.33 4.89
N GLU A 50 2.41 -11.04 4.58
CA GLU A 50 2.51 -11.82 3.34
C GLU A 50 1.55 -13.01 3.30
N THR A 51 1.07 -13.32 2.09
CA THR A 51 0.21 -14.48 1.83
C THR A 51 0.66 -15.20 0.56
N LYS A 52 0.12 -16.39 0.32
CA LYS A 52 0.35 -17.10 -0.96
C LYS A 52 -0.07 -16.27 -2.18
N GLU A 53 -1.10 -15.44 -2.03
CA GLU A 53 -1.66 -14.59 -3.10
C GLU A 53 -0.88 -13.29 -3.35
N THR A 54 0.06 -12.93 -2.45
CA THR A 54 0.92 -11.74 -2.59
C THR A 54 2.38 -12.09 -2.85
N LYS A 55 2.69 -13.37 -2.99
CA LYS A 55 4.05 -13.82 -3.25
C LYS A 55 4.55 -13.26 -4.59
N GLY A 56 5.61 -12.45 -4.53
CA GLY A 56 6.20 -11.82 -5.71
C GLY A 56 5.48 -10.55 -6.17
N GLU A 57 4.42 -10.16 -5.48
CA GLU A 57 3.65 -8.95 -5.76
C GLU A 57 4.12 -7.78 -4.89
N ILE A 58 3.92 -6.56 -5.38
CA ILE A 58 4.14 -5.34 -4.60
C ILE A 58 2.81 -4.89 -4.03
N PHE A 59 2.68 -4.84 -2.70
CA PHE A 59 1.44 -4.38 -2.06
C PHE A 59 1.66 -3.52 -0.82
N VAL A 60 0.65 -2.71 -0.53
CA VAL A 60 0.55 -1.92 0.70
C VAL A 60 -0.75 -2.22 1.43
N VAL A 61 -0.74 -2.03 2.74
CA VAL A 61 -1.96 -2.07 3.57
C VAL A 61 -2.23 -0.69 4.15
N GLU A 62 -3.41 -0.51 4.75
CA GLU A 62 -3.77 0.77 5.37
C GLU A 62 -2.74 1.25 6.40
N ALA A 63 -2.17 0.35 7.19
CA ALA A 63 -1.13 0.69 8.16
C ALA A 63 0.13 1.28 7.48
N ASP A 64 0.50 0.78 6.30
CA ASP A 64 1.66 1.30 5.55
C ASP A 64 1.41 2.71 5.04
N LEU A 65 0.18 3.00 4.61
CA LEU A 65 -0.21 4.34 4.17
C LEU A 65 -0.20 5.33 5.33
N LYS A 66 -0.62 4.92 6.52
CA LYS A 66 -0.55 5.76 7.73
C LYS A 66 0.89 5.97 8.22
N GLU A 67 1.74 4.95 8.06
CA GLU A 67 3.15 5.00 8.48
C GLU A 67 3.98 5.91 7.58
N PHE A 68 3.86 5.74 6.26
CA PHE A 68 4.77 6.36 5.29
C PHE A 68 4.20 7.60 4.59
N THR A 69 2.93 7.91 4.81
CA THR A 69 2.24 9.00 4.11
C THR A 69 1.31 9.74 5.05
N GLN A 70 0.87 10.94 4.66
CA GLN A 70 -0.12 11.72 5.41
C GLN A 70 -1.56 11.51 4.90
N VAL A 71 -1.80 10.43 4.14
CA VAL A 71 -3.10 10.22 3.51
C VAL A 71 -4.14 9.74 4.52
N LYS A 72 -5.35 10.31 4.43
CA LYS A 72 -6.51 9.84 5.19
C LYS A 72 -7.30 8.85 4.33
N MET A 73 -7.65 7.70 4.91
CA MET A 73 -8.51 6.69 4.30
C MET A 73 -9.98 7.11 4.39
N ASP A 74 -10.31 8.26 3.78
CA ASP A 74 -11.67 8.78 3.77
C ASP A 74 -12.48 8.26 2.56
N ARG A 75 -13.76 8.65 2.50
CA ARG A 75 -14.66 8.28 1.40
C ARG A 75 -14.09 8.67 0.03
N ARG A 76 -13.33 9.76 -0.04
CA ARG A 76 -12.72 10.25 -1.28
C ARG A 76 -11.57 9.36 -1.70
N PHE A 77 -10.71 8.94 -0.78
CA PHE A 77 -9.64 7.99 -1.06
C PHE A 77 -10.20 6.64 -1.54
N HIS A 78 -11.25 6.13 -0.92
CA HIS A 78 -11.94 4.92 -1.40
C HIS A 78 -12.54 5.09 -2.80
N ALA A 79 -13.07 6.27 -3.14
CA ALA A 79 -13.51 6.54 -4.50
C ALA A 79 -12.35 6.49 -5.50
N VAL A 80 -11.16 6.98 -5.13
CA VAL A 80 -9.95 6.87 -5.96
C VAL A 80 -9.50 5.42 -6.11
N LEU A 81 -9.47 4.63 -5.03
CA LEU A 81 -9.13 3.20 -5.10
C LEU A 81 -10.05 2.45 -6.07
N ASN A 82 -11.36 2.75 -6.06
CA ASN A 82 -12.30 2.18 -7.02
C ASN A 82 -11.93 2.52 -8.46
N VAL A 83 -11.55 3.78 -8.74
CA VAL A 83 -11.09 4.19 -10.08
C VAL A 83 -9.82 3.44 -10.47
N LEU A 84 -8.82 3.37 -9.59
CA LEU A 84 -7.56 2.67 -9.86
C LEU A 84 -7.78 1.18 -10.12
N ARG A 85 -8.70 0.56 -9.38
CA ARG A 85 -9.12 -0.84 -9.59
C ARG A 85 -9.78 -1.04 -10.95
N HIS A 86 -10.64 -0.12 -11.39
CA HIS A 86 -11.24 -0.16 -12.73
C HIS A 86 -10.19 -0.08 -13.82
N CYS A 87 -9.20 0.79 -13.63
CA CYS A 87 -8.11 1.02 -14.57
C CYS A 87 -7.00 -0.04 -14.48
N GLN A 88 -7.21 -1.13 -13.73
CA GLN A 88 -6.23 -2.21 -13.57
C GLN A 88 -4.85 -1.72 -13.08
N ARG A 89 -4.83 -0.64 -12.29
CA ARG A 89 -3.61 -0.12 -11.64
C ARG A 89 -3.45 -0.63 -10.21
N LEU A 90 -4.50 -1.24 -9.67
CA LEU A 90 -4.55 -1.72 -8.31
C LEU A 90 -5.53 -2.89 -8.19
N ARG A 91 -5.19 -3.89 -7.39
CA ARG A 91 -6.05 -5.01 -7.03
C ARG A 91 -6.14 -5.15 -5.52
N GLU A 92 -7.30 -5.57 -5.02
CA GLU A 92 -7.46 -5.87 -3.60
C GLU A 92 -7.38 -7.38 -3.37
N VAL A 93 -6.46 -7.79 -2.51
CA VAL A 93 -6.37 -9.14 -1.94
C VAL A 93 -6.87 -9.07 -0.50
N ARG A 94 -7.92 -9.81 -0.19
CA ARG A 94 -8.60 -9.75 1.12
C ARG A 94 -8.42 -11.07 1.86
N GLY A 95 -7.94 -11.01 3.10
CA GLY A 95 -7.74 -12.21 3.92
C GLY A 95 -7.22 -11.85 5.30
N ALA A 96 -7.55 -12.67 6.31
CA ALA A 96 -7.18 -12.44 7.72
C ALA A 96 -7.59 -11.05 8.25
N ARG A 97 -8.80 -10.59 7.88
CA ARG A 97 -9.32 -9.24 8.21
C ARG A 97 -8.44 -8.08 7.72
N LEU A 98 -7.54 -8.34 6.77
CA LEU A 98 -6.63 -7.36 6.19
C LEU A 98 -6.89 -7.23 4.68
N VAL A 99 -6.90 -5.99 4.20
CA VAL A 99 -6.98 -5.66 2.77
C VAL A 99 -5.60 -5.25 2.29
N ARG A 100 -5.10 -5.95 1.28
CA ARG A 100 -3.82 -5.70 0.62
C ARG A 100 -4.09 -5.07 -0.73
N TYR A 101 -3.59 -3.87 -0.91
CA TYR A 101 -3.66 -3.12 -2.15
C TYR A 101 -2.43 -3.46 -2.99
N VAL A 102 -2.59 -4.43 -3.88
CA VAL A 102 -1.55 -4.88 -4.82
C VAL A 102 -1.45 -3.85 -5.94
N LEU A 103 -0.25 -3.37 -6.22
CA LEU A 103 0.04 -2.45 -7.33
C LEU A 103 0.32 -3.26 -8.60
N CYS A 104 -0.31 -2.87 -9.70
CA CYS A 104 -0.23 -3.54 -11.01
C CYS A 104 0.58 -2.73 -12.03
#